data_AF-A0A7J6PCF1-F1
#
_entry.id   AF-A0A7J6PCF1-F1
#
_cell.length_a   1.000
_cell.length_b   1.000
_cell.length_c   1.000
_cell.angle_alpha   90.00
_cell.angle_beta   90.00
_cell.angle_gamma   90.00
#
_symmetry.space_group_name_H-M   'P 1'
#
loop_
_entity.id
_entity.type
_entity.pdbx_description
1 polymer ?
#
loop_
_entity_poly.entity_id
_entity_poly.type
_entity_poly.pdbx_seq_one_letter_code
_entity_poly.pdbx_strand_id
1 'polypeptide(L)'
;EDIPACIMVMDDFLLVGEGEYVEALESLLLTVWRLTNFCCPPEKRSTWGGGGPEDAIRWLGARWLWDGSTPTLSLLRPASDKSETGATGPRGVSKRSIFRQAGRFIAVSLGVGEALSRAHCDVARALVGTAPTWDSPLGEKEALEAKKHLVMAKLYWSECSTAEDTALALYSEVKTIRVECDAAGSGFGWVWKTPEGAILAAEGKVQSKSMCINAWHSNRRELHALAVALQRLDEALHCFPRLERIQLYTDNRVALRNVDRWNPPPCKSVERKAILRLRGIVCDCIHDFETRSPPIRVETAHIRGLDNRIADLLSRAPLLTKYTPYAPSVIPPNPKVSQVAVTVGCGAVDSQCWLFGSSAGCLALPSFRDWLLSRR
;
A
#
# COMPACT_ATOMS: atom_id res chain seq x y z
N GLU A 1 14.61 -35.02 -19.04
CA GLU A 1 15.05 -34.90 -17.64
C GLU A 1 14.87 -33.45 -17.26
N ASP A 2 13.88 -33.18 -16.41
CA ASP A 2 13.59 -31.81 -15.99
C ASP A 2 14.63 -31.41 -14.94
N ILE A 3 15.53 -30.51 -15.33
CA ILE A 3 16.52 -29.93 -14.43
C ILE A 3 15.75 -29.20 -13.32
N PRO A 4 15.99 -29.50 -12.02
CA PRO A 4 15.32 -28.81 -10.94
C PRO A 4 15.60 -27.31 -11.03
N ALA A 5 14.55 -26.51 -10.89
CA ALA A 5 14.66 -25.06 -10.90
C ALA A 5 15.18 -24.56 -9.55
N CYS A 6 16.12 -23.62 -9.59
CA CYS A 6 16.58 -22.88 -8.42
C CYS A 6 16.05 -21.45 -8.50
N ILE A 7 15.17 -21.09 -7.57
CA ILE A 7 14.56 -19.76 -7.48
C ILE A 7 15.21 -19.05 -6.28
N MET A 8 15.98 -18.01 -6.54
CA MET A 8 16.57 -17.20 -5.48
C MET A 8 15.62 -16.07 -5.09
N VAL A 9 15.33 -15.94 -3.80
CA VAL A 9 14.51 -14.87 -3.25
C VAL A 9 15.23 -14.27 -2.05
N MET A 10 15.76 -13.06 -2.22
CA MET A 10 16.53 -12.36 -1.19
C MET A 10 17.72 -13.22 -0.70
N ASP A 11 17.70 -13.65 0.56
CA ASP A 11 18.68 -14.52 1.21
C ASP A 11 18.31 -16.02 1.18
N ASP A 12 17.14 -16.37 0.65
CA ASP A 12 16.65 -17.74 0.52
C ASP A 12 16.80 -18.26 -0.92
N PHE A 13 16.87 -19.57 -1.08
CA PHE A 13 16.70 -20.25 -2.37
C PHE A 13 15.67 -21.38 -2.23
N LEU A 14 14.81 -21.51 -3.24
CA LEU A 14 13.83 -22.57 -3.36
C LEU A 14 14.24 -23.50 -4.49
N LEU A 15 14.35 -24.79 -4.19
CA LEU A 15 14.60 -25.83 -5.18
C LEU A 15 13.27 -26.51 -5.53
N VAL A 16 12.94 -26.55 -6.82
CA VAL A 16 11.68 -27.08 -7.32
C VAL A 16 11.97 -28.15 -8.36
N GLY A 17 11.48 -29.37 -8.12
CA GLY A 17 11.66 -30.49 -9.02
C GLY A 17 11.30 -31.81 -8.34
N GLU A 18 11.62 -32.91 -9.01
CA GLU A 18 11.52 -34.25 -8.44
C GLU A 18 12.54 -34.42 -7.30
N GLY A 19 12.13 -35.12 -6.23
CA GLY A 19 12.87 -35.19 -4.96
C GLY A 19 14.34 -35.60 -5.11
N GLU A 20 14.61 -36.65 -5.88
CA GLU A 20 15.98 -37.14 -6.11
C GLU A 20 16.90 -36.09 -6.76
N TYR A 21 16.36 -35.33 -7.72
CA TYR A 21 17.12 -34.28 -8.41
C TYR A 21 17.28 -33.04 -7.54
N VAL A 22 16.27 -32.70 -6.74
CA VAL A 22 16.35 -31.61 -5.76
C VAL A 22 17.44 -31.90 -4.73
N GLU A 23 17.50 -33.12 -4.19
CA GLU A 23 18.55 -33.53 -3.23
C GLU A 23 19.96 -33.47 -3.83
N ALA A 24 20.10 -33.89 -5.10
CA ALA A 24 21.37 -33.80 -5.82
C ALA A 24 21.79 -32.33 -6.02
N LEU A 25 20.87 -31.46 -6.44
CA LEU A 25 21.13 -30.03 -6.63
C LEU A 25 21.41 -29.32 -5.29
N GLU A 26 20.67 -29.65 -4.23
CA GLU A 26 20.91 -29.12 -2.88
C GLU A 26 22.33 -29.46 -2.42
N SER A 27 22.74 -30.72 -2.57
CA SER A 27 24.08 -31.19 -2.21
C SER A 27 25.18 -30.44 -2.96
N LEU A 28 24.97 -30.18 -4.25
CA LEU A 28 25.89 -29.40 -5.07
C LEU A 28 25.97 -27.95 -4.58
N LEU A 29 24.82 -27.30 -4.35
CA LEU A 29 24.76 -25.91 -3.88
C LEU A 29 25.41 -25.74 -2.51
N LEU A 30 25.14 -26.64 -1.56
CA LEU A 30 25.77 -26.64 -0.24
C LEU A 30 27.29 -26.83 -0.33
N THR A 31 27.77 -27.64 -1.28
CA THR A 31 29.20 -27.82 -1.53
C THR A 31 29.83 -26.53 -2.05
N VAL A 32 29.21 -25.87 -3.04
CA VAL A 32 29.69 -24.59 -3.59
C VAL A 32 29.67 -23.48 -2.52
N TRP A 33 28.60 -23.42 -1.72
CA TRP A 33 28.50 -22.48 -0.60
C TRP A 33 29.61 -22.71 0.42
N ARG A 34 29.86 -23.96 0.81
CA ARG A 34 30.94 -24.29 1.74
C ARG A 34 32.31 -23.88 1.18
N LEU A 35 32.56 -24.07 -0.11
CA LEU A 35 33.80 -23.64 -0.77
C LEU A 35 33.97 -22.12 -0.80
N THR A 36 32.87 -21.37 -0.71
CA THR A 36 32.84 -19.90 -0.69
C THR A 36 32.69 -19.31 0.72
N ASN A 37 32.85 -20.13 1.77
CA ASN A 37 32.68 -19.78 3.19
C ASN A 37 31.24 -19.37 3.59
N PHE A 38 30.24 -19.75 2.79
CA PHE A 38 28.84 -19.68 3.18
C PHE A 38 28.40 -21.02 3.81
N CYS A 39 27.49 -20.94 4.79
CA CYS A 39 26.96 -22.13 5.47
C CYS A 39 25.44 -21.97 5.64
N CYS A 40 24.68 -22.98 5.21
CA CYS A 40 23.25 -23.10 5.47
C CYS A 40 23.02 -24.13 6.58
N PRO A 41 22.66 -23.72 7.81
CA PRO A 41 22.42 -24.66 8.89
C PRO A 41 21.26 -25.63 8.58
N PRO A 42 21.38 -26.93 8.87
CA PRO A 42 20.30 -27.91 8.69
C PRO A 42 18.95 -27.48 9.27
N GLU A 43 18.96 -26.87 10.45
CA GLU A 43 17.76 -26.41 11.16
C GLU A 43 17.01 -25.25 10.47
N LYS A 44 17.62 -24.58 9.50
CA LYS A 44 16.98 -23.54 8.69
C LYS A 44 16.41 -24.06 7.37
N ARG A 45 16.69 -25.32 7.02
CA ARG A 45 16.19 -25.95 5.81
C ARG A 45 14.80 -26.52 6.05
N SER A 46 13.96 -26.53 5.03
CA SER A 46 12.59 -27.03 5.13
C SER A 46 12.16 -27.65 3.80
N THR A 47 11.58 -28.85 3.86
CA THR A 47 11.08 -29.57 2.70
C THR A 47 9.57 -29.41 2.60
N TRP A 48 9.09 -29.01 1.44
CA TRP A 48 7.66 -28.75 1.21
C TRP A 48 7.05 -30.01 0.61
N GLY A 49 6.26 -30.74 1.38
CA GLY A 49 5.74 -32.03 0.96
C GLY A 49 4.93 -32.71 2.06
N GLY A 50 3.64 -32.40 2.09
CA GLY A 50 2.67 -32.91 3.05
C GLY A 50 1.34 -32.25 2.70
N GLY A 51 0.39 -33.01 2.16
CA GLY A 51 -0.82 -32.47 1.52
C GLY A 51 -1.82 -31.82 2.48
N GLY A 52 -1.42 -31.50 3.71
CA GLY A 52 -2.28 -30.94 4.75
C GLY A 52 -1.93 -29.50 5.13
N PRO A 53 -2.91 -28.65 5.50
CA PRO A 53 -2.67 -27.30 6.04
C PRO A 53 -1.77 -27.25 7.28
N GLU A 54 -1.68 -28.36 8.01
CA GLU A 54 -0.80 -28.53 9.18
C GLU A 54 0.68 -28.49 8.76
N ASP A 55 0.99 -28.97 7.56
CA ASP A 55 2.34 -29.04 6.97
C ASP A 55 2.76 -27.72 6.30
N ALA A 56 1.94 -26.67 6.39
CA ALA A 56 2.24 -25.40 5.76
C ALA A 56 3.43 -24.69 6.44
N ILE A 57 4.46 -24.41 5.64
CA ILE A 57 5.75 -23.88 6.07
C ILE A 57 5.73 -22.37 6.07
N ARG A 58 6.34 -21.77 7.10
CA ARG A 58 6.48 -20.32 7.18
C ARG A 58 7.65 -19.84 6.33
N TRP A 59 7.38 -19.07 5.28
CA TRP A 59 8.39 -18.46 4.42
C TRP A 59 7.96 -17.05 4.00
N LEU A 60 8.90 -16.10 4.00
CA LEU A 60 8.64 -14.67 3.75
C LEU A 60 7.52 -14.06 4.63
N GLY A 61 7.37 -14.58 5.85
CA GLY A 61 6.35 -14.13 6.81
C GLY A 61 4.97 -14.75 6.61
N ALA A 62 4.73 -15.47 5.52
CA ALA A 62 3.46 -16.15 5.22
C ALA A 62 3.56 -17.67 5.38
N ARG A 63 2.41 -18.36 5.42
CA ARG A 63 2.37 -19.83 5.45
C ARG A 63 2.08 -20.37 4.06
N TRP A 64 2.99 -21.19 3.54
CA TRP A 64 2.92 -21.76 2.20
C TRP A 64 2.63 -23.26 2.28
N LEU A 65 1.74 -23.74 1.42
CA LEU A 65 1.38 -25.14 1.31
C LEU A 65 1.63 -25.61 -0.13
N TRP A 66 2.44 -26.65 -0.27
CA TRP A 66 2.59 -27.35 -1.55
C TRP A 66 1.65 -28.56 -1.56
N ASP A 67 0.71 -28.57 -2.51
CA ASP A 67 -0.09 -29.76 -2.77
C ASP A 67 0.66 -30.65 -3.78
N GLY A 68 1.05 -31.84 -3.34
CA GLY A 68 1.72 -32.82 -4.20
C GLY A 68 0.76 -33.54 -5.15
N SER A 69 -0.55 -33.52 -4.87
CA SER A 69 -1.58 -34.17 -5.69
C SER A 69 -2.04 -33.29 -6.85
N THR A 70 -2.16 -31.99 -6.60
CA THR A 70 -2.27 -30.97 -7.64
C THR A 70 -1.05 -30.08 -7.50
N PRO A 71 -0.04 -30.13 -8.40
CA PRO A 71 1.27 -29.47 -8.23
C PRO A 71 1.13 -27.95 -8.19
N THR A 72 0.66 -27.45 -7.06
CA THR A 72 0.17 -26.11 -6.85
C THR A 72 0.71 -25.61 -5.53
N LEU A 73 1.26 -24.41 -5.58
CA LEU A 73 1.71 -23.70 -4.42
C LEU A 73 0.60 -22.77 -3.95
N SER A 74 0.11 -23.01 -2.74
CA SER A 74 -0.97 -22.24 -2.13
C SER A 74 -0.45 -21.42 -0.96
N LEU A 75 -0.92 -20.19 -0.85
CA LEU A 75 -0.64 -19.32 0.28
C LEU A 75 -1.79 -19.42 1.28
N LEU A 76 -1.50 -19.88 2.48
CA LEU A 76 -2.47 -19.95 3.56
C LEU A 76 -2.46 -18.68 4.37
N ARG A 77 -3.63 -18.05 4.46
CA ARG A 77 -3.85 -16.92 5.32
C ARG A 77 -3.68 -17.34 6.79
N PRO A 78 -2.81 -16.67 7.59
CA PRO A 78 -2.70 -16.95 9.01
C PRO A 78 -4.07 -17.03 9.69
N ALA A 79 -4.33 -18.15 10.37
CA ALA A 79 -5.57 -18.35 11.10
C ALA A 79 -5.74 -17.22 12.12
N SER A 80 -6.93 -16.61 12.13
CA SER A 80 -7.32 -15.72 13.22
C SER A 80 -7.66 -16.59 14.43
N ASP A 81 -6.65 -17.05 15.18
CA ASP A 81 -6.91 -17.95 16.32
C ASP A 81 -8.01 -17.40 17.23
N LYS A 82 -8.99 -18.25 17.53
CA LYS A 82 -10.05 -18.00 18.51
C LYS A 82 -9.53 -18.06 19.96
N SER A 83 -8.42 -18.75 20.21
CA SER A 83 -7.97 -19.13 21.56
C SER A 83 -7.10 -18.09 22.29
N GLU A 84 -6.33 -17.24 21.60
CA GLU A 84 -5.44 -16.29 22.28
C GLU A 84 -6.12 -15.00 22.77
N THR A 85 -7.35 -14.72 22.35
CA THR A 85 -8.16 -13.66 22.97
C THR A 85 -8.66 -14.04 24.37
N GLY A 86 -8.56 -15.32 24.75
CA GLY A 86 -9.05 -15.86 26.02
C GLY A 86 -8.01 -16.11 27.11
N ALA A 87 -6.71 -16.07 26.82
CA ALA A 87 -5.65 -16.36 27.80
C ALA A 87 -4.90 -15.09 28.20
N THR A 88 -5.54 -14.28 29.05
CA THR A 88 -4.97 -13.50 30.16
C THR A 88 -6.00 -12.44 30.55
N GLY A 89 -6.40 -12.43 31.82
CA GLY A 89 -7.22 -11.36 32.37
C GLY A 89 -6.57 -9.97 32.18
N PRO A 90 -7.15 -8.91 32.73
CA PRO A 90 -6.59 -7.55 32.65
C PRO A 90 -5.15 -7.41 33.19
N ARG A 91 -4.57 -8.44 33.82
CA ARG A 91 -3.15 -8.51 34.17
C ARG A 91 -2.34 -9.12 33.03
N GLY A 92 -1.48 -8.31 32.39
CA GLY A 92 -0.36 -8.81 31.59
C GLY A 92 -0.44 -8.62 30.07
N VAL A 93 -1.24 -7.66 29.55
CA VAL A 93 -1.08 -7.25 28.16
C VAL A 93 0.17 -6.39 28.07
N SER A 94 1.14 -6.81 27.27
CA SER A 94 2.40 -6.10 27.06
C SER A 94 2.51 -5.60 25.62
N LYS A 95 3.43 -4.68 25.38
CA LYS A 95 3.77 -4.23 24.02
C LYS A 95 4.15 -5.42 23.13
N ARG A 96 4.92 -6.39 23.65
CA ARG A 96 5.29 -7.62 22.94
C ARG A 96 4.08 -8.44 22.53
N SER A 97 3.10 -8.62 23.42
CA SER A 97 1.93 -9.44 23.11
C SER A 97 1.07 -8.82 22.00
N ILE A 98 0.89 -7.50 22.01
CA ILE A 98 0.16 -6.75 20.96
C ILE A 98 0.91 -6.79 19.63
N PHE A 99 2.22 -6.53 19.62
CA PHE A 99 3.01 -6.57 18.39
C PHE A 99 3.04 -7.97 17.77
N ARG A 100 3.11 -9.02 18.60
CA ARG A 100 3.04 -10.42 18.15
C ARG A 100 1.69 -10.75 17.51
N GLN A 101 0.58 -10.31 18.10
CA GLN A 101 -0.75 -10.52 17.52
C GLN A 101 -0.93 -9.72 16.22
N ALA A 102 -0.54 -8.45 16.22
CA ALA A 102 -0.61 -7.58 15.05
C ALA A 102 0.29 -8.06 13.90
N GLY A 103 1.42 -8.71 14.21
CA GLY A 103 2.37 -9.25 13.23
C GLY A 103 1.85 -10.42 12.41
N ARG A 104 0.68 -10.97 12.74
CA ARG A 104 0.04 -12.07 11.99
C ARG A 104 -0.67 -11.58 10.73
N PHE A 105 -1.06 -10.31 10.69
CA PHE A 105 -1.81 -9.71 9.60
C PHE A 105 -0.81 -9.15 8.57
N ILE A 106 -0.46 -9.99 7.60
CA ILE A 106 0.49 -9.67 6.53
C ILE A 106 -0.23 -9.22 5.26
N ALA A 107 0.53 -8.73 4.28
CA ALA A 107 0.00 -8.43 2.95
C ALA A 107 -0.05 -9.72 2.10
N VAL A 108 -1.22 -10.10 1.61
CA VAL A 108 -1.46 -11.28 0.75
C VAL A 108 -2.23 -10.86 -0.50
N SER A 109 -3.49 -10.44 -0.33
CA SER A 109 -4.37 -10.06 -1.44
C SER A 109 -4.17 -8.60 -1.85
N LEU A 110 -3.60 -7.78 -0.96
CA LEU A 110 -3.60 -6.32 -1.04
C LEU A 110 -5.01 -5.72 -1.12
N GLY A 111 -6.05 -6.46 -0.74
CA GLY A 111 -7.42 -5.99 -0.77
C GLY A 111 -7.77 -4.99 0.34
N VAL A 112 -9.01 -4.51 0.32
CA VAL A 112 -9.49 -3.43 1.21
C VAL A 112 -9.61 -3.90 2.66
N GLY A 113 -10.20 -5.08 2.91
CA GLY A 113 -10.30 -5.66 4.25
C GLY A 113 -8.93 -6.01 4.80
N GLU A 114 -8.02 -6.48 3.96
CA GLU A 114 -6.64 -6.71 4.37
C GLU A 114 -5.97 -5.40 4.80
N ALA A 115 -6.15 -4.34 4.01
CA ALA A 115 -5.64 -3.01 4.32
C ALA A 115 -6.26 -2.45 5.63
N LEU A 116 -7.57 -2.60 5.84
CA LEU A 116 -8.25 -2.19 7.08
C LEU A 116 -7.76 -2.98 8.29
N SER A 117 -7.55 -4.29 8.11
CA SER A 117 -7.02 -5.15 9.17
C SER A 117 -5.61 -4.72 9.60
N ARG A 118 -4.73 -4.49 8.63
CA ARG A 118 -3.37 -3.97 8.87
C ARG A 118 -3.39 -2.57 9.48
N ALA A 119 -4.25 -1.68 9.00
CA ALA A 119 -4.40 -0.34 9.56
C ALA A 119 -4.79 -0.39 11.05
N HIS A 120 -5.76 -1.24 11.42
CA HIS A 120 -6.12 -1.43 12.83
C HIS A 120 -4.97 -2.02 13.67
N CYS A 121 -4.19 -2.92 13.10
CA CYS A 121 -2.98 -3.43 13.74
C CYS A 121 -1.94 -2.33 13.98
N ASP A 122 -1.77 -1.40 13.03
CA ASP A 122 -0.90 -0.23 13.19
C ASP A 122 -1.41 0.72 14.28
N VAL A 123 -2.73 0.89 14.42
CA VAL A 123 -3.32 1.66 15.53
C VAL A 123 -3.01 1.00 16.87
N ALA A 124 -3.20 -0.31 16.98
CA ALA A 124 -2.88 -1.05 18.19
C ALA A 124 -1.40 -0.92 18.55
N ARG A 125 -0.50 -1.02 17.57
CA ARG A 125 0.95 -0.80 17.75
C ARG A 125 1.27 0.63 18.20
N ALA A 126 0.62 1.64 17.60
CA ALA A 126 0.82 3.04 17.94
C ALA A 126 0.39 3.36 19.38
N LEU A 127 -0.75 2.80 19.82
CA LEU A 127 -1.27 2.97 21.18
C LEU A 127 -0.31 2.43 22.24
N VAL A 128 0.27 1.25 22.01
CA VAL A 128 1.20 0.61 22.96
C VAL A 128 2.65 1.03 22.75
N GLY A 129 2.92 1.83 21.73
CA GLY A 129 4.26 2.32 21.39
C GLY A 129 4.89 3.15 22.51
N THR A 130 4.06 3.78 23.35
CA THR A 130 4.45 4.60 24.52
C THR A 130 4.91 3.78 25.72
N ALA A 131 4.71 2.47 25.73
CA ALA A 131 5.17 1.61 26.82
C ALA A 131 6.70 1.64 26.94
N PRO A 132 7.25 1.75 28.17
CA PRO A 132 8.68 1.94 28.40
C PRO A 132 9.51 0.72 27.97
N THR A 133 8.97 -0.49 28.13
CA THR A 133 9.64 -1.73 27.72
C THR A 133 8.68 -2.66 26.99
N TRP A 134 9.22 -3.71 26.37
CA TRP A 134 8.44 -4.69 25.61
C TRP A 134 7.48 -5.50 26.50
N ASP A 135 7.86 -5.75 27.74
CA ASP A 135 7.20 -6.68 28.64
C ASP A 135 6.52 -5.98 29.83
N SER A 136 6.64 -4.65 29.93
CA SER A 136 5.90 -3.87 30.93
C SER A 136 4.39 -4.01 30.74
N PRO A 137 3.61 -4.14 31.83
CA PRO A 137 2.16 -4.12 31.73
C PRO A 137 1.70 -2.77 31.18
N LEU A 138 0.75 -2.83 30.25
CA LEU A 138 0.11 -1.63 29.72
C LEU A 138 -0.91 -1.07 30.73
N GLY A 139 -1.16 0.24 30.66
CA GLY A 139 -2.30 0.85 31.34
C GLY A 139 -3.61 0.23 30.85
N GLU A 140 -4.61 0.18 31.73
CA GLU A 140 -5.89 -0.49 31.45
C GLU A 140 -6.59 0.10 30.22
N LYS A 141 -6.54 1.42 30.06
CA LYS A 141 -7.15 2.12 28.93
C LYS A 141 -6.46 1.77 27.60
N GLU A 142 -5.14 1.88 27.54
CA GLU A 142 -4.36 1.58 26.33
C GLU A 142 -4.52 0.11 25.94
N ALA A 143 -4.49 -0.80 26.91
CA ALA A 143 -4.71 -2.22 26.70
C ALA A 143 -6.11 -2.49 26.12
N LEU A 144 -7.14 -1.84 26.66
CA LEU A 144 -8.52 -1.98 26.19
C LEU A 144 -8.70 -1.44 24.76
N GLU A 145 -8.16 -0.25 24.46
CA GLU A 145 -8.23 0.35 23.12
C GLU A 145 -7.47 -0.46 22.08
N ALA A 146 -6.24 -0.91 22.40
CA ALA A 146 -5.46 -1.77 21.52
C ALA A 146 -6.19 -3.10 21.25
N LYS A 147 -6.80 -3.71 22.27
CA LYS A 147 -7.62 -4.92 22.12
C LYS A 147 -8.82 -4.70 21.19
N LYS A 148 -9.52 -3.56 21.30
CA LYS A 148 -10.63 -3.22 20.37
C LYS A 148 -10.17 -3.19 18.92
N HIS A 149 -9.02 -2.57 18.65
CA HIS A 149 -8.48 -2.56 17.28
C HIS A 149 -8.01 -3.94 16.81
N LEU A 150 -7.44 -4.78 17.67
CA LEU A 150 -7.12 -6.17 17.28
C LEU A 150 -8.37 -7.00 16.99
N VAL A 151 -9.48 -6.79 17.72
CA VAL A 151 -10.77 -7.44 17.41
C VAL A 151 -11.27 -6.99 16.03
N MET A 152 -11.22 -5.69 15.75
CA MET A 152 -11.57 -5.14 14.44
C MET A 152 -10.69 -5.71 13.32
N ALA A 153 -9.38 -5.81 13.55
CA ALA A 153 -8.45 -6.40 12.61
C ALA A 153 -8.82 -7.86 12.28
N LYS A 154 -9.16 -8.66 13.29
CA LYS A 154 -9.64 -10.04 13.11
C LYS A 154 -10.93 -10.11 12.28
N LEU A 155 -11.89 -9.22 12.53
CA LEU A 155 -13.16 -9.20 11.79
C LEU A 155 -12.91 -8.95 10.30
N TYR A 156 -12.22 -7.85 9.93
CA TYR A 156 -11.89 -7.59 8.53
C TYR A 156 -11.06 -8.72 7.91
N TRP A 157 -10.10 -9.28 8.68
CA TRP A 157 -9.26 -10.38 8.21
C TRP A 157 -10.05 -11.63 7.84
N SER A 158 -11.09 -11.96 8.62
CA SER A 158 -11.96 -13.12 8.37
C SER A 158 -12.85 -12.96 7.14
N GLU A 159 -13.14 -11.74 6.73
CA GLU A 159 -13.95 -11.46 5.53
C GLU A 159 -13.10 -11.45 4.25
N CYS A 160 -11.81 -11.15 4.37
CA CYS A 160 -10.92 -11.16 3.20
C CYS A 160 -10.88 -12.55 2.55
N SER A 161 -10.88 -13.63 3.35
CA SER A 161 -10.78 -14.98 2.82
C SER A 161 -11.99 -15.38 1.97
N THR A 162 -13.15 -14.76 2.17
CA THR A 162 -14.35 -15.02 1.37
C THR A 162 -14.48 -14.07 0.19
N ALA A 163 -14.06 -12.81 0.34
CA ALA A 163 -14.31 -11.76 -0.65
C ALA A 163 -13.10 -11.39 -1.54
N GLU A 164 -11.87 -11.55 -1.06
CA GLU A 164 -10.66 -11.03 -1.73
C GLU A 164 -9.80 -12.15 -2.33
N ASP A 165 -9.64 -13.25 -1.60
CA ASP A 165 -8.80 -14.38 -2.04
C ASP A 165 -9.33 -15.02 -3.34
N THR A 166 -10.63 -14.89 -3.62
CA THR A 166 -11.30 -15.39 -4.83
C THR A 166 -11.29 -14.38 -5.99
N ALA A 167 -10.88 -13.14 -5.75
CA ALA A 167 -11.00 -12.01 -6.67
C ALA A 167 -9.65 -11.37 -7.02
N LEU A 168 -8.55 -12.13 -6.90
CA LEU A 168 -7.20 -11.66 -7.21
C LEU A 168 -7.08 -11.25 -8.68
N ALA A 169 -6.66 -10.01 -8.91
CA ALA A 169 -6.48 -9.47 -10.25
C ALA A 169 -5.09 -9.81 -10.81
N LEU A 170 -5.04 -10.27 -12.05
CA LEU A 170 -3.78 -10.40 -12.80
C LEU A 170 -3.29 -9.02 -13.26
N TYR A 171 -2.20 -8.55 -12.68
CA TYR A 171 -1.63 -7.23 -12.99
C TYR A 171 -1.11 -7.12 -14.44
N SER A 172 -0.74 -8.25 -15.05
CA SER A 172 -0.19 -8.31 -16.41
C SER A 172 -1.13 -7.77 -17.48
N GLU A 173 -2.45 -7.82 -17.24
CA GLU A 173 -3.48 -7.40 -18.19
C GLU A 173 -4.03 -5.99 -17.92
N VAL A 174 -3.60 -5.35 -16.84
CA VAL A 174 -4.12 -4.05 -16.43
C VAL A 174 -3.53 -2.95 -17.33
N LYS A 175 -4.40 -2.32 -18.12
CA LYS A 175 -4.03 -1.17 -18.97
C LYS A 175 -4.26 0.18 -18.32
N THR A 176 -5.19 0.27 -17.38
CA THR A 176 -5.54 1.52 -16.72
C THR A 176 -5.74 1.29 -15.23
N ILE A 177 -5.09 2.12 -14.41
CA ILE A 177 -5.26 2.12 -12.97
C ILE A 177 -5.91 3.43 -12.55
N ARG A 178 -6.99 3.31 -11.77
CA ARG A 178 -7.56 4.42 -11.00
C ARG A 178 -6.98 4.38 -9.60
N VAL A 179 -6.30 5.46 -9.23
CA VAL A 179 -5.72 5.67 -7.91
C VAL A 179 -6.61 6.66 -7.19
N GLU A 180 -7.30 6.23 -6.13
CA GLU A 180 -8.10 7.10 -5.28
C GLU A 180 -7.41 7.26 -3.93
N CYS A 181 -7.28 8.50 -3.46
CA CYS A 181 -6.62 8.83 -2.20
C CYS A 181 -7.54 9.67 -1.31
N ASP A 182 -7.34 9.53 0.00
CA ASP A 182 -7.91 10.42 1.02
C ASP A 182 -6.98 10.51 2.24
N ALA A 183 -6.98 11.65 2.91
CA ALA A 183 -6.22 11.87 4.13
C ALA A 183 -7.00 12.60 5.23
N ALA A 184 -7.44 11.82 6.22
CA ALA A 184 -7.99 12.33 7.47
C ALA A 184 -6.90 12.88 8.41
N GLY A 185 -7.34 13.50 9.52
CA GLY A 185 -6.43 13.97 10.58
C GLY A 185 -5.78 12.86 11.40
N SER A 186 -6.28 11.63 11.29
CA SER A 186 -5.82 10.44 12.01
C SER A 186 -4.97 9.49 11.16
N GLY A 187 -5.12 9.54 9.84
CA GLY A 187 -4.60 8.54 8.92
C GLY A 187 -4.74 8.97 7.48
N PHE A 188 -4.19 8.19 6.57
CA PHE A 188 -4.40 8.33 5.14
C PHE A 188 -4.66 6.96 4.53
N GLY A 189 -5.35 6.95 3.40
CA GLY A 189 -5.72 5.75 2.70
C GLY A 189 -5.62 5.96 1.20
N TRP A 190 -5.31 4.89 0.48
CA TRP A 190 -5.38 4.87 -0.96
C TRP A 190 -5.85 3.50 -1.47
N VAL A 191 -6.42 3.51 -2.67
CA VAL A 191 -6.81 2.30 -3.39
C VAL A 191 -6.47 2.42 -4.87
N TRP A 192 -5.89 1.36 -5.41
CA TRP A 192 -5.75 1.13 -6.84
C TRP A 192 -6.87 0.22 -7.28
N LYS A 193 -7.57 0.61 -8.34
CA LYS A 193 -8.62 -0.20 -8.94
C LYS A 193 -8.65 -0.04 -10.45
N THR A 194 -9.20 -1.01 -11.14
CA THR A 194 -9.47 -0.88 -12.57
C THR A 194 -10.62 0.10 -12.81
N PRO A 195 -10.83 0.62 -14.04
CA PRO A 195 -11.99 1.44 -14.36
C PRO A 195 -13.34 0.77 -14.05
N GLU A 196 -13.39 -0.55 -14.12
CA GLU A 196 -14.55 -1.40 -13.83
C GLU A 196 -14.81 -1.56 -12.33
N GLY A 197 -13.85 -1.15 -11.48
CA GLY A 197 -13.98 -1.18 -10.02
C GLY A 197 -13.30 -2.36 -9.34
N ALA A 198 -12.61 -3.24 -10.08
CA ALA A 198 -11.86 -4.35 -9.48
C ALA A 198 -10.67 -3.80 -8.68
N ILE A 199 -10.55 -4.22 -7.43
CA ILE A 199 -9.48 -3.76 -6.53
C ILE A 199 -8.17 -4.45 -6.92
N LEU A 200 -7.13 -3.65 -7.15
CA LEU A 200 -5.79 -4.13 -7.45
C LEU A 200 -4.92 -4.14 -6.19
N ALA A 201 -4.97 -3.05 -5.42
CA ALA A 201 -4.27 -2.93 -4.15
C ALA A 201 -4.90 -1.82 -3.30
N ALA A 202 -4.76 -1.90 -1.99
CA ALA A 202 -5.20 -0.89 -1.05
C ALA A 202 -4.23 -0.80 0.15
N GLU A 203 -4.14 0.39 0.73
CA GLU A 203 -3.40 0.60 1.96
C GLU A 203 -4.09 1.68 2.80
N GLY A 204 -4.19 1.42 4.11
CA GLY A 204 -4.57 2.41 5.11
C GLY A 204 -3.45 2.50 6.15
N LYS A 205 -3.07 3.72 6.53
CA LYS A 205 -2.01 3.95 7.50
C LYS A 205 -2.38 5.00 8.54
N VAL A 206 -1.94 4.74 9.77
CA VAL A 206 -2.02 5.70 10.87
C VAL A 206 -0.98 6.79 10.66
N GLN A 207 -1.40 8.05 10.79
CA GLN A 207 -0.46 9.16 10.76
C GLN A 207 0.33 9.22 12.07
N SER A 208 1.61 9.57 11.95
CA SER A 208 2.42 9.88 13.14
C SER A 208 1.89 11.12 13.84
N LYS A 209 2.18 11.27 15.15
CA LYS A 209 1.76 12.44 15.93
C LYS A 209 2.22 13.77 15.33
N SER A 210 3.35 13.79 14.61
CA SER A 210 3.88 14.98 13.93
C SER A 210 3.19 15.31 12.60
N MET A 211 2.26 14.46 12.15
CA MET A 211 1.50 14.59 10.91
C MET A 211 -0.01 14.80 11.13
N CYS A 212 -0.48 14.71 12.38
CA CYS A 212 -1.90 14.75 12.70
C CYS A 212 -2.55 16.12 12.45
N ILE A 213 -3.86 16.23 12.70
CA ILE A 213 -4.69 17.40 12.37
C ILE A 213 -4.15 18.74 12.88
N ASN A 214 -3.46 18.75 14.03
CA ASN A 214 -2.92 19.95 14.65
C ASN A 214 -1.54 20.36 14.08
N ALA A 215 -0.89 19.46 13.33
CA ALA A 215 0.48 19.66 12.84
C ALA A 215 0.51 19.98 11.34
N TRP A 216 -0.29 19.29 10.53
CA TRP A 216 -0.30 19.47 9.07
C TRP A 216 -1.62 20.08 8.61
N HIS A 217 -1.59 20.87 7.54
CA HIS A 217 -2.81 21.30 6.87
C HIS A 217 -3.41 20.13 6.06
N SER A 218 -4.74 20.13 5.84
CA SER A 218 -5.43 19.07 5.08
C SER A 218 -4.82 18.85 3.69
N ASN A 219 -4.58 19.93 2.94
CA ASN A 219 -3.95 19.88 1.61
C ASN A 219 -2.59 19.16 1.60
N ARG A 220 -1.78 19.32 2.66
CA ARG A 220 -0.48 18.67 2.77
C ARG A 220 -0.61 17.18 3.08
N ARG A 221 -1.54 16.82 3.97
CA ARG A 221 -1.85 15.40 4.24
C ARG A 221 -2.34 14.69 2.99
N GLU A 222 -3.22 15.34 2.25
CA GLU A 222 -3.75 14.78 0.99
C GLU A 222 -2.65 14.60 -0.05
N LEU A 223 -1.81 15.63 -0.26
CA LEU A 223 -0.70 15.54 -1.20
C LEU A 223 0.31 14.46 -0.80
N HIS A 224 0.48 14.23 0.51
CA HIS A 224 1.27 13.10 1.01
C HIS A 224 0.62 11.75 0.69
N ALA A 225 -0.71 11.60 0.82
CA ALA A 225 -1.41 10.38 0.42
C ALA A 225 -1.23 10.09 -1.08
N LEU A 226 -1.36 11.10 -1.93
CA LEU A 226 -1.10 11.01 -3.37
C LEU A 226 0.36 10.59 -3.67
N ALA A 227 1.33 11.23 -3.01
CA ALA A 227 2.75 10.91 -3.17
C ALA A 227 3.05 9.45 -2.81
N VAL A 228 2.54 8.97 -1.66
CA VAL A 228 2.72 7.58 -1.22
C VAL A 228 2.08 6.61 -2.21
N ALA A 229 0.85 6.88 -2.67
CA ALA A 229 0.16 5.99 -3.60
C ALA A 229 0.89 5.87 -4.95
N LEU A 230 1.46 6.97 -5.46
CA LEU A 230 2.25 6.95 -6.69
C LEU A 230 3.61 6.28 -6.52
N GLN A 231 4.31 6.55 -5.42
CA GLN A 231 5.60 5.91 -5.13
C GLN A 231 5.43 4.39 -5.01
N ARG A 232 4.36 3.92 -4.37
CA ARG A 232 4.04 2.49 -4.32
C ARG A 232 3.78 1.90 -5.69
N LEU A 233 3.11 2.64 -6.57
CA LEU A 233 2.83 2.18 -7.92
C LEU A 233 4.11 2.13 -8.76
N ASP A 234 5.03 3.07 -8.57
CA ASP A 234 6.35 3.07 -9.20
C ASP A 234 7.17 1.84 -8.76
N GLU A 235 7.23 1.55 -7.46
CA GLU A 235 7.88 0.35 -6.91
C GLU A 235 7.29 -0.95 -7.51
N ALA A 236 5.97 -0.98 -7.72
CA ALA A 236 5.26 -2.14 -8.25
C ALA A 236 5.15 -2.16 -9.79
N LEU A 237 5.71 -1.17 -10.50
CA LEU A 237 5.41 -0.96 -11.92
C LEU A 237 5.85 -2.12 -12.81
N HIS A 238 6.91 -2.83 -12.41
CA HIS A 238 7.38 -4.04 -13.08
C HIS A 238 6.32 -5.15 -13.16
N CYS A 239 5.33 -5.16 -12.27
CA CYS A 239 4.21 -6.09 -12.30
C CYS A 239 3.12 -5.70 -13.32
N PHE A 240 3.16 -4.48 -13.88
CA PHE A 240 2.16 -3.95 -14.80
C PHE A 240 2.74 -3.68 -16.20
N PRO A 241 3.19 -4.72 -16.94
CA PRO A 241 3.86 -4.56 -18.23
C PRO A 241 2.99 -3.92 -19.33
N ARG A 242 1.65 -3.97 -19.18
CA ARG A 242 0.68 -3.41 -20.14
C ARG A 242 0.05 -2.09 -19.70
N LEU A 243 0.56 -1.47 -18.63
CA LEU A 243 -0.01 -0.23 -18.13
C LEU A 243 0.20 0.91 -19.12
N GLU A 244 -0.89 1.52 -19.57
CA GLU A 244 -0.89 2.64 -20.53
C GLU A 244 -1.34 3.95 -19.85
N ARG A 245 -2.14 3.86 -18.77
CA ARG A 245 -2.77 5.03 -18.15
C ARG A 245 -2.92 4.91 -16.63
N ILE A 246 -2.65 6.01 -15.94
CA ILE A 246 -2.92 6.18 -14.51
C ILE A 246 -3.87 7.35 -14.33
N GLN A 247 -4.96 7.16 -13.59
CA GLN A 247 -5.94 8.19 -13.27
C GLN A 247 -5.94 8.45 -11.77
N LEU A 248 -5.42 9.60 -11.36
CA LEU A 248 -5.25 9.99 -9.98
C LEU A 248 -6.43 10.85 -9.52
N TYR A 249 -7.08 10.42 -8.44
CA TYR A 249 -8.27 11.04 -7.88
C TYR A 249 -8.08 11.39 -6.40
N THR A 250 -8.59 12.57 -6.03
CA THR A 250 -8.74 13.04 -4.65
C THR A 250 -10.00 13.90 -4.56
N ASP A 251 -10.64 13.94 -3.40
CA ASP A 251 -11.76 14.85 -3.15
C ASP A 251 -11.31 16.25 -2.73
N ASN A 252 -10.01 16.48 -2.54
CA ASN A 252 -9.42 17.77 -2.24
C ASN A 252 -8.93 18.49 -3.50
N ARG A 253 -9.73 19.47 -3.96
CA ARG A 253 -9.40 20.30 -5.13
C ARG A 253 -8.09 21.08 -5.01
N VAL A 254 -7.69 21.46 -3.80
CA VAL A 254 -6.47 22.24 -3.59
C VAL A 254 -5.24 21.34 -3.66
N ALA A 255 -5.31 20.13 -3.11
CA ALA A 255 -4.26 19.13 -3.25
C ALA A 255 -4.04 18.77 -4.73
N LEU A 256 -5.13 18.54 -5.47
CA LEU A 256 -5.10 18.28 -6.91
C LEU A 256 -4.41 19.41 -7.70
N ARG A 257 -4.73 20.67 -7.39
CA ARG A 257 -4.06 21.82 -8.01
C ARG A 257 -2.56 21.86 -7.74
N ASN A 258 -2.11 21.36 -6.59
CA ASN A 258 -0.68 21.31 -6.28
C ASN A 258 0.06 20.18 -7.03
N VAL A 259 -0.66 19.21 -7.61
CA VAL A 259 -0.08 18.18 -8.49
C VAL A 259 0.31 18.76 -9.85
N ASP A 260 -0.34 19.85 -10.27
CA ASP A 260 -0.02 20.52 -11.53
C ASP A 260 1.43 21.06 -11.50
N ARG A 261 2.26 20.52 -12.40
CA ARG A 261 3.68 20.89 -12.56
C ARG A 261 3.88 22.35 -13.01
N TRP A 262 2.87 22.98 -13.58
CA TRP A 262 2.93 24.35 -14.08
C TRP A 262 2.37 25.38 -13.10
N ASN A 263 1.61 24.95 -12.11
CA ASN A 263 0.96 25.86 -11.17
C ASN A 263 1.64 25.84 -9.79
N PRO A 264 2.38 26.90 -9.41
CA PRO A 264 2.98 26.97 -8.09
C PRO A 264 1.90 27.12 -7.00
N PRO A 265 2.07 26.48 -5.82
CA PRO A 265 1.11 26.59 -4.72
C PRO A 265 0.90 28.06 -4.30
N PRO A 266 -0.35 28.55 -4.17
CA PRO A 266 -0.64 29.95 -3.82
C PRO A 266 -0.41 30.27 -2.33
N CYS A 267 0.14 29.35 -1.55
CA CYS A 267 0.38 29.53 -0.12
C CYS A 267 1.67 30.32 0.15
N LYS A 268 1.65 31.15 1.20
CA LYS A 268 2.83 31.84 1.75
C LYS A 268 3.38 31.00 2.93
N SER A 269 4.64 31.23 3.34
CA SER A 269 5.31 30.64 4.52
C SER A 269 5.94 29.23 4.40
N VAL A 270 6.33 28.64 5.54
CA VAL A 270 6.94 27.31 5.70
C VAL A 270 6.08 26.21 5.06
N GLU A 271 4.76 26.34 5.09
CA GLU A 271 3.84 25.38 4.48
C GLU A 271 4.03 25.29 2.96
N ARG A 272 4.40 26.38 2.29
CA ARG A 272 4.76 26.37 0.87
C ARG A 272 5.95 25.47 0.60
N LYS A 273 6.99 25.54 1.43
CA LYS A 273 8.19 24.69 1.28
C LYS A 273 7.85 23.22 1.50
N ALA A 274 7.00 22.91 2.47
CA ALA A 274 6.56 21.54 2.72
C ALA A 274 5.75 20.96 1.56
N ILE A 275 4.78 21.73 1.05
CA ILE A 275 3.97 21.35 -0.12
C ILE A 275 4.85 21.19 -1.37
N LEU A 276 5.80 22.10 -1.61
CA LEU A 276 6.71 22.00 -2.76
C LEU A 276 7.59 20.74 -2.73
N ARG A 277 8.01 20.28 -1.55
CA ARG A 277 8.76 19.02 -1.41
C ARG A 277 7.92 17.80 -1.77
N LEU A 278 6.71 17.72 -1.25
CA LEU A 278 5.78 16.62 -1.58
C LEU A 278 5.36 16.66 -3.05
N ARG A 279 5.15 17.86 -3.59
CA ARG A 279 4.89 18.07 -5.01
C ARG A 279 6.05 17.60 -5.87
N GLY A 280 7.30 17.85 -5.46
CA GLY A 280 8.48 17.33 -6.15
C GLY A 280 8.37 15.82 -6.36
N ILE A 281 8.13 15.07 -5.29
CA ILE A 281 7.94 13.60 -5.34
C ILE A 281 6.85 13.21 -6.34
N VAL A 282 5.68 13.85 -6.28
CA VAL A 282 4.57 13.56 -7.19
C VAL A 282 4.94 13.87 -8.64
N CYS A 283 5.54 15.03 -8.90
CA CYS A 283 5.95 15.43 -10.25
C CYS A 283 7.05 14.52 -10.80
N ASP A 284 7.99 14.07 -9.97
CA ASP A 284 9.06 13.16 -10.34
C ASP A 284 8.47 11.80 -10.76
N CYS A 285 7.59 11.19 -9.94
CA CYS A 285 6.90 9.95 -10.31
C CYS A 285 6.09 10.10 -11.62
N ILE A 286 5.36 11.21 -11.78
CA ILE A 286 4.60 11.47 -13.02
C ILE A 286 5.54 11.58 -14.22
N HIS A 287 6.65 12.30 -14.08
CA HIS A 287 7.64 12.45 -15.14
C HIS A 287 8.28 11.12 -15.51
N ASP A 288 8.61 10.29 -14.52
CA ASP A 288 9.16 8.95 -14.71
C ASP A 288 8.17 8.08 -15.48
N PHE A 289 6.88 8.10 -15.14
CA PHE A 289 5.85 7.39 -15.90
C PHE A 289 5.71 7.89 -17.35
N GLU A 290 5.72 9.21 -17.57
CA GLU A 290 5.53 9.83 -18.89
C GLU A 290 6.74 9.65 -19.82
N THR A 291 7.95 9.44 -19.29
CA THR A 291 9.19 9.30 -20.08
C THR A 291 9.59 7.87 -20.37
N ARG A 292 8.86 6.89 -19.84
CA ARG A 292 9.07 5.46 -20.13
C ARG A 292 8.81 5.11 -21.59
N SER A 293 9.27 3.92 -21.96
CA SER A 293 9.00 3.32 -23.26
C SER A 293 8.33 1.95 -23.08
N PRO A 294 7.02 1.81 -23.36
CA PRO A 294 6.10 2.87 -23.79
C PRO A 294 5.78 3.86 -22.65
N PRO A 295 5.39 5.12 -22.99
CA PRO A 295 5.05 6.12 -21.99
C PRO A 295 3.69 5.83 -21.37
N ILE A 296 3.57 6.09 -20.06
CA ILE A 296 2.33 5.91 -19.31
C ILE A 296 1.71 7.28 -19.07
N ARG A 297 0.47 7.47 -19.54
CA ARG A 297 -0.22 8.75 -19.39
C ARG A 297 -0.79 8.89 -17.99
N VAL A 298 -0.44 9.96 -17.27
CA VAL A 298 -1.05 10.29 -15.99
C VAL A 298 -2.10 11.38 -16.15
N GLU A 299 -3.31 11.11 -15.67
CA GLU A 299 -4.43 12.04 -15.64
C GLU A 299 -4.78 12.32 -14.18
N THR A 300 -5.11 13.56 -13.84
CA THR A 300 -5.50 13.94 -12.48
C THR A 300 -6.90 14.54 -12.52
N ALA A 301 -7.77 14.11 -11.61
CA ALA A 301 -9.16 14.56 -11.59
C ALA A 301 -9.71 14.66 -10.16
N HIS A 302 -10.66 15.56 -9.96
CA HIS A 302 -11.40 15.67 -8.72
C HIS A 302 -12.49 14.60 -8.68
N ILE A 303 -12.66 13.93 -7.54
CA ILE A 303 -13.79 13.03 -7.28
C ILE A 303 -14.62 13.59 -6.12
N ARG A 304 -15.92 13.33 -6.07
CA ARG A 304 -16.74 13.74 -4.91
C ARG A 304 -16.42 12.81 -3.73
N GLY A 305 -16.40 13.36 -2.51
CA GLY A 305 -16.16 12.54 -1.31
C GLY A 305 -17.13 11.36 -1.17
N LEU A 306 -18.38 11.52 -1.61
CA LEU A 306 -19.39 10.44 -1.62
C LEU A 306 -19.04 9.26 -2.54
N ASP A 307 -18.21 9.50 -3.55
CA ASP A 307 -17.74 8.50 -4.51
C ASP A 307 -16.35 7.94 -4.10
N ASN A 308 -15.63 8.62 -3.20
CA ASN A 308 -14.29 8.25 -2.68
C ASN A 308 -14.34 7.35 -1.42
N ARG A 309 -15.33 6.46 -1.34
CA ARG A 309 -15.70 5.78 -0.07
C ARG A 309 -14.60 4.88 0.49
N ILE A 310 -13.86 4.17 -0.37
CA ILE A 310 -12.85 3.20 0.07
C ILE A 310 -11.65 3.94 0.66
N ALA A 311 -11.12 4.94 -0.04
CA ALA A 311 -10.00 5.72 0.47
C ALA A 311 -10.37 6.47 1.76
N ASP A 312 -11.59 7.02 1.85
CA ASP A 312 -12.10 7.66 3.08
C ASP A 312 -12.22 6.68 4.25
N LEU A 313 -12.73 5.46 4.00
CA LEU A 313 -12.79 4.42 5.03
C LEU A 313 -11.38 4.03 5.52
N LEU A 314 -10.42 3.87 4.61
CA LEU A 314 -9.02 3.55 4.92
C LEU A 314 -8.34 4.66 5.71
N SER A 315 -8.55 5.94 5.33
CA SER A 315 -7.95 7.10 6.02
C SER A 315 -8.49 7.26 7.45
N ARG A 316 -9.74 6.83 7.68
CA ARG A 316 -10.44 6.88 8.96
C ARG A 316 -10.33 5.61 9.81
N ALA A 317 -9.67 4.55 9.33
CA ALA A 317 -9.47 3.31 10.09
C ALA A 317 -9.06 3.53 11.57
N PRO A 318 -8.20 4.50 11.93
CA PRO A 318 -7.87 4.78 13.34
C PRO A 318 -9.03 5.24 14.21
N LEU A 319 -10.09 5.79 13.61
CA LEU A 319 -11.28 6.29 14.30
C LEU A 319 -12.42 5.28 14.33
N LEU A 320 -12.30 4.19 13.57
CA LEU A 320 -13.33 3.15 13.52
C LEU A 320 -13.29 2.31 14.79
N THR A 321 -14.32 2.46 15.60
CA THR A 321 -14.55 1.66 16.82
C THR A 321 -15.62 0.59 16.64
N LYS A 322 -16.25 0.56 15.46
CA LYS A 322 -17.28 -0.41 15.06
C LYS A 322 -16.98 -0.89 13.64
N TYR A 323 -17.29 -2.16 13.40
CA TYR A 323 -17.18 -2.76 12.08
C TYR A 323 -18.05 -2.00 11.09
N THR A 324 -17.43 -1.55 10.00
CA THR A 324 -18.07 -0.84 8.91
C THR A 324 -17.88 -1.69 7.66
N PRO A 325 -18.94 -2.29 7.12
CA PRO A 325 -18.82 -3.07 5.91
C PRO A 325 -18.23 -2.21 4.79
N TYR A 326 -17.16 -2.68 4.19
CA TYR A 326 -16.71 -2.20 2.90
C TYR A 326 -17.38 -3.11 1.88
N ALA A 327 -18.36 -2.61 1.13
CA ALA A 327 -19.07 -3.46 0.18
C ALA A 327 -18.07 -3.98 -0.87
N PRO A 328 -17.85 -5.31 -1.01
CA PRO A 328 -17.05 -5.85 -2.10
C PRO A 328 -17.78 -5.73 -3.46
N SER A 329 -19.00 -5.19 -3.48
CA SER A 329 -19.87 -5.17 -4.65
C SER A 329 -19.54 -4.03 -5.63
N VAL A 330 -18.50 -4.23 -6.45
CA VAL A 330 -18.51 -3.82 -7.87
C VAL A 330 -17.93 -4.96 -8.72
N ILE A 331 -18.54 -6.15 -8.63
CA ILE A 331 -18.84 -6.88 -9.85
C ILE A 331 -20.34 -6.65 -10.07
N PRO A 332 -20.77 -5.69 -10.89
CA PRO A 332 -22.12 -5.77 -11.39
C PRO A 332 -22.17 -7.00 -12.32
N PRO A 333 -23.10 -7.94 -12.12
CA PRO A 333 -23.45 -8.90 -13.16
C PRO A 333 -24.28 -8.15 -14.22
N ASN A 334 -23.71 -7.11 -14.84
CA ASN A 334 -24.27 -6.47 -16.03
C ASN A 334 -23.30 -5.41 -16.59
N PRO A 335 -22.79 -5.56 -17.82
CA PRO A 335 -21.86 -4.63 -18.46
C PRO A 335 -22.52 -3.33 -18.98
N LYS A 336 -23.65 -2.89 -18.41
CA LYS A 336 -24.49 -1.80 -18.98
C LYS A 336 -24.67 -0.56 -18.11
N VAL A 337 -23.87 -0.36 -17.06
CA VAL A 337 -23.81 0.94 -16.38
C VAL A 337 -22.39 1.47 -16.43
N SER A 338 -22.04 2.02 -17.59
CA SER A 338 -20.90 2.93 -17.73
C SER A 338 -21.17 4.13 -16.83
N GLN A 339 -20.67 4.12 -15.59
CA GLN A 339 -20.57 5.35 -14.81
C GLN A 339 -19.60 6.26 -15.53
N VAL A 340 -20.14 7.19 -16.31
CA VAL A 340 -19.41 8.31 -16.88
C VAL A 340 -18.93 9.14 -15.70
N ALA A 341 -17.73 8.85 -15.20
CA ALA A 341 -16.98 9.80 -14.39
C ALA A 341 -16.86 11.05 -15.27
N VAL A 342 -17.58 12.11 -14.90
CA VAL A 342 -17.45 13.39 -15.59
C VAL A 342 -16.02 13.84 -15.33
N THR A 343 -15.16 13.64 -16.31
CA THR A 343 -13.84 14.25 -16.35
C THR A 343 -14.09 15.74 -16.53
N VAL A 344 -14.33 16.45 -15.42
CA VAL A 344 -14.36 17.91 -15.45
C VAL A 344 -12.93 18.34 -15.65
N GLY A 345 -12.55 18.50 -16.91
CA GLY A 345 -11.35 19.25 -17.27
C GLY A 345 -11.48 20.61 -16.62
N CYS A 346 -10.73 20.84 -15.55
CA CYS A 346 -10.55 22.18 -15.00
C CYS A 346 -9.58 22.93 -15.92
N GLY A 347 -9.94 23.04 -17.20
CA GLY A 347 -9.40 24.07 -18.07
C GLY A 347 -9.75 25.40 -17.43
N ALA A 348 -8.71 26.20 -17.13
CA ALA A 348 -8.87 27.51 -16.57
C ALA A 348 -9.81 28.34 -17.47
N VAL A 349 -11.02 28.60 -16.99
CA VAL A 349 -11.76 29.78 -17.43
C VAL A 349 -11.24 30.90 -16.53
N ASP A 350 -10.34 31.69 -17.11
CA ASP A 350 -9.86 33.00 -16.68
C ASP A 350 -9.50 33.15 -15.19
N SER A 351 -8.32 32.66 -14.80
CA SER A 351 -7.55 33.39 -13.78
C SER A 351 -6.57 34.30 -14.49
N GLN A 352 -6.89 35.60 -14.53
CA GLN A 352 -5.94 36.65 -14.88
C GLN A 352 -4.59 36.33 -14.21
N CYS A 353 -3.62 35.96 -15.04
CA CYS A 353 -2.26 35.75 -14.59
C CYS A 353 -1.67 37.14 -14.36
N TRP A 354 -1.44 37.50 -13.09
CA TRP A 354 -0.76 38.75 -12.73
C TRP A 354 0.68 38.82 -13.29
N LEU A 355 1.17 37.75 -13.94
CA LEU A 355 2.44 37.72 -14.69
C LEU A 355 2.35 38.33 -16.09
N PHE A 356 1.16 38.71 -16.58
CA PHE A 356 1.00 39.52 -17.81
C PHE A 356 0.73 41.01 -17.52
N GLY A 357 0.84 41.44 -16.26
CA GLY A 357 0.92 42.86 -15.91
C GLY A 357 2.33 43.39 -16.17
N SER A 358 2.43 44.60 -16.74
CA SER A 358 3.68 45.33 -17.04
C SER A 358 4.57 45.62 -15.81
N SER A 359 4.17 45.20 -14.61
CA SER A 359 4.95 45.26 -13.37
C SER A 359 5.49 43.87 -13.01
N ALA A 360 6.56 43.44 -13.69
CA ALA A 360 7.27 42.22 -13.35
C ALA A 360 7.88 42.32 -11.93
N GLY A 361 7.35 41.54 -10.99
CA GLY A 361 7.90 41.37 -9.65
C GLY A 361 9.24 40.63 -9.67
N CYS A 362 10.14 41.08 -8.80
CA CYS A 362 11.57 40.80 -8.66
C CYS A 362 12.06 39.34 -8.49
N LEU A 363 11.30 38.31 -8.88
CA LEU A 363 11.68 36.90 -8.73
C LEU A 363 11.45 36.04 -9.99
N ALA A 364 11.33 36.65 -11.17
CA ALA A 364 11.58 35.93 -12.42
C ALA A 364 13.05 35.48 -12.41
N LEU A 365 13.29 34.16 -12.40
CA LEU A 365 14.63 33.57 -12.46
C LEU A 365 15.45 34.26 -13.55
N PRO A 366 16.49 35.06 -13.19
CA PRO A 366 17.34 35.73 -14.17
C PRO A 366 17.97 34.73 -15.15
N SER A 367 18.30 33.53 -14.65
CA SER A 367 18.99 32.48 -15.41
C SER A 367 18.21 31.94 -16.61
N PHE A 368 16.88 31.89 -16.59
CA PHE A 368 16.11 31.38 -17.74
C PHE A 368 15.99 32.42 -18.86
N ARG A 369 15.87 33.70 -18.50
CA ARG A 369 15.82 34.80 -19.46
C ARG A 369 17.21 35.03 -20.08
N ASP A 370 18.27 34.93 -19.29
CA ASP A 370 19.66 35.00 -19.76
C ASP A 370 20.03 33.80 -20.64
N TRP A 371 19.50 32.61 -20.34
CA TRP A 371 19.64 31.43 -21.21
C TRP A 371 18.90 31.58 -22.56
N LEU A 372 17.72 32.20 -22.57
CA LEU A 372 16.96 32.50 -23.80
C LEU A 372 17.62 33.59 -24.65
N LEU A 373 18.24 34.59 -24.01
CA LEU A 373 18.92 35.70 -24.70
C LEU A 373 20.32 35.33 -25.20
N SER A 374 21.02 34.38 -24.56
CA SER A 374 22.32 33.88 -25.03
C SER A 374 22.25 32.94 -26.23
N ARG A 375 21.03 32.57 -26.67
CA ARG A 375 20.79 31.75 -27.88
C ARG A 375 20.24 32.56 -29.07
N ARG A 376 20.28 33.89 -29.01
CA ARG A 376 19.96 34.76 -30.16
C ARG A 376 21.19 35.42 -30.72
#